data_AF-A0A7C9FQV3-F1
#
_entry.id   AF-A0A7C9FQV3-F1
#
_cell.length_a   1.000
_cell.length_b   1.000
_cell.length_c   1.000
_cell.angle_alpha   90.00
_cell.angle_beta   90.00
_cell.angle_gamma   90.00
#
_symmetry.space_group_name_H-M   'P 1'
#
loop_
_entity.id
_entity.type
_entity.pdbx_description
1 polymer ?
#
loop_
_entity_poly.entity_id
_entity_poly.type
_entity_poly.pdbx_seq_one_letter_code
_entity_poly.pdbx_strand_id
1 'polypeptide(L)'
;MLLFDLVFKSGEFYGDEGSFIQDFIIAVVGAGIGAYVTFRVFRETLKADREKENRARAEEKEKEARQRGEEKEKELKAKNDLENERLIYLHYLVRSSIWFTEDYINNLNQFNRDFEKNRSKIPSLLKTPPNNLERVTNSIDRELHFHAYKNHIPGHGILRFYSSLDYIEGVRLVIDRSIRKANKLEIKNKDEFRDNIEKLKLLNIKYLEESELQEFSFDDVFDMVEQIMSDLTNILKANNSDHQAIINKVATPIIDLYLNVEKKGLSNNIREMFNVACKLKKTNILLESVSNKIAINLKQYSEDLTIQLINLKNEFQALDNYCNRKFPDQS
;
A
#
# COMPACT_ATOMS: atom_id res chain seq x y z
N MET A 1 -10.65 33.21 -84.19
CA MET A 1 -11.64 33.36 -85.28
C MET A 1 -11.03 33.80 -86.62
N LEU A 2 -9.72 34.10 -86.72
CA LEU A 2 -9.05 34.46 -87.99
C LEU A 2 -8.40 33.27 -88.75
N LEU A 3 -8.12 32.15 -88.07
CA LEU A 3 -7.46 30.97 -88.67
C LEU A 3 -8.44 30.00 -89.37
N PHE A 4 -9.73 30.00 -89.00
CA PHE A 4 -10.74 29.15 -89.63
C PHE A 4 -11.18 29.69 -91.00
N ASP A 5 -11.17 31.02 -91.18
CA ASP A 5 -11.50 31.67 -92.47
C ASP A 5 -10.41 31.49 -93.53
N LEU A 6 -9.16 31.24 -93.13
CA LEU A 6 -8.08 31.01 -94.08
C LEU A 6 -8.11 29.57 -94.65
N VAL A 7 -8.61 28.61 -93.86
CA VAL A 7 -8.65 27.19 -94.24
C VAL A 7 -9.93 26.83 -95.00
N PHE A 8 -11.05 27.53 -94.78
CA PHE A 8 -12.28 27.30 -95.54
C PHE A 8 -12.32 27.97 -96.92
N LYS A 9 -11.35 28.84 -97.24
CA LYS A 9 -11.20 29.43 -98.59
C LYS A 9 -10.37 28.59 -99.57
N SER A 10 -9.91 27.39 -99.20
CA SER A 10 -9.17 26.50 -100.10
C SER A 10 -10.03 25.42 -100.79
N GLY A 11 -11.36 25.49 -100.66
CA GLY A 11 -12.29 24.49 -101.19
C GLY A 11 -12.69 24.62 -102.66
N GLU A 12 -12.24 25.65 -103.38
CA GLU A 12 -12.49 25.80 -104.82
C GLU A 12 -11.16 25.90 -105.58
N PHE A 13 -10.62 24.72 -105.96
CA PHE A 13 -9.57 24.60 -106.97
C PHE A 13 -10.07 23.69 -108.10
N TYR A 14 -10.58 24.30 -109.16
CA TYR A 14 -10.44 23.78 -110.52
C TYR A 14 -10.09 24.96 -111.43
N GLY A 15 -8.82 25.02 -111.82
CA GLY A 15 -8.25 26.00 -112.72
C GLY A 15 -6.80 25.61 -113.00
N ASP A 16 -6.57 24.90 -114.09
CA ASP A 16 -5.26 24.51 -114.61
C ASP A 16 -4.42 25.75 -114.90
N GLU A 17 -3.46 26.04 -114.01
CA GLU A 17 -2.14 26.68 -114.24
C GLU A 17 -1.46 26.91 -112.87
N GLY A 18 -1.18 25.82 -112.14
CA GLY A 18 -0.47 25.84 -110.86
C GLY A 18 0.97 25.36 -110.99
N SER A 19 1.96 26.18 -110.61
CA SER A 19 3.37 25.78 -110.54
C SER A 19 3.56 24.72 -109.44
N PHE A 20 4.03 23.53 -109.78
CA PHE A 20 4.30 22.42 -108.84
C PHE A 20 5.09 22.85 -107.59
N ILE A 21 6.03 23.79 -107.75
CA ILE A 21 6.83 24.33 -106.65
C ILE A 21 5.97 25.14 -105.67
N GLN A 22 4.98 25.87 -106.18
CA GLN A 22 4.05 26.66 -105.35
C GLN A 22 3.15 25.74 -104.52
N ASP A 23 2.61 24.67 -105.13
CA ASP A 23 1.79 23.68 -104.41
C ASP A 23 2.61 22.89 -103.37
N PHE A 24 3.86 22.54 -103.70
CA PHE A 24 4.78 21.89 -102.76
C PHE A 24 5.16 22.81 -101.58
N ILE A 25 5.46 24.09 -101.83
CA ILE A 25 5.76 25.06 -100.78
C ILE A 25 4.55 25.27 -99.88
N ILE A 26 3.34 25.40 -100.45
CA ILE A 26 2.11 25.54 -99.67
C ILE A 26 1.87 24.29 -98.80
N ALA A 27 2.08 23.09 -99.34
CA ALA A 27 1.96 21.84 -98.58
C ALA A 27 3.00 21.72 -97.46
N VAL A 28 4.26 22.08 -97.72
CA VAL A 28 5.35 22.05 -96.73
C VAL A 28 5.15 23.10 -95.63
N VAL A 29 4.71 24.31 -95.99
CA VAL A 29 4.37 25.37 -95.02
C VAL A 29 3.13 24.96 -94.22
N GLY A 30 2.10 24.41 -94.86
CA GLY A 30 0.92 23.89 -94.19
C GLY A 30 1.24 22.76 -93.21
N ALA A 31 2.07 21.80 -93.62
CA ALA A 31 2.55 20.71 -92.77
C ALA A 31 3.45 21.22 -91.64
N GLY A 32 4.32 22.20 -91.90
CA GLY A 32 5.17 22.84 -90.91
C GLY A 32 4.38 23.61 -89.85
N ILE A 33 3.35 24.36 -90.26
CA ILE A 33 2.42 25.04 -89.36
C ILE A 33 1.63 24.00 -88.55
N GLY A 34 1.11 22.96 -89.20
CA GLY A 34 0.39 21.86 -88.53
C GLY A 34 1.24 21.15 -87.48
N ALA A 35 2.49 20.81 -87.83
CA ALA A 35 3.44 20.19 -86.90
C ALA A 35 3.81 21.12 -85.74
N TYR A 36 4.04 22.41 -86.00
CA TYR A 36 4.33 23.39 -84.97
C TYR A 36 3.16 23.60 -83.99
N VAL A 37 1.94 23.71 -84.50
CA VAL A 37 0.73 23.84 -83.67
C VAL A 37 0.53 22.58 -82.82
N THR A 38 0.68 21.40 -83.43
CA THR A 38 0.53 20.12 -82.71
C THR A 38 1.60 19.95 -81.63
N PHE A 39 2.86 20.29 -81.94
CA PHE A 39 3.96 20.26 -80.96
C PHE A 39 3.75 21.27 -79.82
N ARG A 40 3.25 22.47 -80.12
CA ARG A 40 2.95 23.48 -79.10
C ARG A 40 1.83 23.02 -78.18
N VAL A 41 0.71 22.51 -78.74
CA VAL A 41 -0.40 21.97 -77.96
C VAL A 41 0.07 20.81 -77.09
N PHE A 42 0.84 19.86 -77.65
CA PHE A 42 1.40 18.74 -76.89
C PHE A 42 2.32 19.18 -75.74
N ARG A 43 3.14 20.21 -75.96
CA ARG A 43 4.02 20.76 -74.92
C ARG A 43 3.23 21.48 -73.82
N GLU A 44 2.18 22.20 -74.19
CA GLU A 44 1.29 22.87 -73.24
C GLU A 44 0.46 21.84 -72.43
N THR A 45 -0.04 20.77 -73.05
CA THR A 45 -0.72 19.68 -72.34
C THR A 45 0.20 18.92 -71.39
N LEU A 46 1.44 18.61 -71.79
CA LEU A 46 2.42 17.96 -70.89
C LEU A 46 2.80 18.84 -69.70
N LYS A 47 2.86 20.17 -69.87
CA LYS A 47 3.06 21.09 -68.75
C LYS A 47 1.85 21.11 -67.83
N ALA A 48 0.64 21.17 -68.38
CA ALA A 48 -0.59 21.14 -67.59
C ALA A 48 -0.74 19.83 -66.81
N ASP A 49 -0.40 18.69 -67.40
CA ASP A 49 -0.43 17.38 -66.72
C ASP A 49 0.61 17.28 -65.60
N ARG A 50 1.83 17.77 -65.82
CA ARG A 50 2.87 17.84 -64.76
C ARG A 50 2.49 18.78 -63.62
N GLU A 51 1.89 19.94 -63.93
CA GLU A 51 1.41 20.86 -62.90
C GLU A 51 0.24 20.26 -62.11
N LYS A 52 -0.68 19.55 -62.78
CA LYS A 52 -1.79 18.85 -62.13
C LYS A 52 -1.29 17.73 -61.23
N GLU A 53 -0.32 16.93 -61.68
CA GLU A 53 0.31 15.88 -60.87
C GLU A 53 1.07 16.45 -59.68
N ASN A 54 1.84 17.53 -59.87
CA ASN A 54 2.55 18.19 -58.77
C ASN A 54 1.59 18.80 -57.73
N ARG A 55 0.46 19.38 -58.17
CA ARG A 55 -0.60 19.85 -57.28
C ARG A 55 -1.26 18.69 -56.52
N ALA A 56 -1.60 17.61 -57.21
CA ALA A 56 -2.15 16.41 -56.57
C ALA A 56 -1.20 15.82 -55.52
N ARG A 57 0.10 15.71 -55.84
CA ARG A 57 1.13 15.25 -54.88
C ARG A 57 1.32 16.20 -53.71
N ALA A 58 1.21 17.52 -53.92
CA ALA A 58 1.27 18.51 -52.85
C ALA A 58 0.05 18.41 -51.93
N GLU A 59 -1.15 18.27 -52.49
CA GLU A 59 -2.39 18.05 -51.75
C GLU A 59 -2.38 16.73 -50.95
N GLU A 60 -1.85 15.65 -51.53
CA GLU A 60 -1.66 14.38 -50.82
C GLU A 60 -0.69 14.52 -49.64
N LYS A 61 0.47 15.16 -49.83
CA LYS A 61 1.42 15.42 -48.74
C LYS A 61 0.82 16.31 -47.65
N GLU A 62 0.01 17.29 -48.01
CA GLU A 62 -0.68 18.14 -47.04
C GLU A 62 -1.74 17.36 -46.26
N LYS A 63 -2.51 16.50 -46.92
CA LYS A 63 -3.47 15.59 -46.27
C LYS A 63 -2.77 14.61 -45.33
N GLU A 64 -1.67 13.99 -45.75
CA GLU A 64 -0.87 13.11 -44.90
C GLU A 64 -0.29 13.85 -43.68
N ALA A 65 0.22 15.07 -43.86
CA ALA A 65 0.74 15.88 -42.76
C ALA A 65 -0.35 16.26 -41.76
N ARG A 66 -1.56 16.60 -42.24
CA ARG A 66 -2.73 16.86 -41.38
C ARG A 66 -3.16 15.61 -40.62
N GLN A 67 -3.29 14.48 -41.29
CA GLN A 67 -3.64 13.20 -40.66
C GLN A 67 -2.63 12.82 -39.58
N ARG A 68 -1.31 12.92 -39.85
CA ARG A 68 -0.27 12.68 -38.84
C ARG A 68 -0.33 13.66 -37.67
N GLY A 69 -0.72 14.92 -37.92
CA GLY A 69 -0.94 15.91 -36.88
C GLY A 69 -2.09 15.51 -35.96
N GLU A 70 -3.24 15.15 -36.54
CA GLU A 70 -4.42 14.70 -35.80
C GLU A 70 -4.18 13.40 -35.03
N GLU A 71 -3.46 12.44 -35.61
CA GLU A 71 -3.09 11.19 -34.95
C GLU A 71 -2.20 11.44 -33.72
N LYS A 72 -1.19 12.31 -33.85
CA LYS A 72 -0.32 12.68 -32.72
C LYS A 72 -1.08 13.40 -31.62
N GLU A 73 -2.03 14.27 -31.97
CA GLU A 73 -2.86 14.97 -30.99
C GLU A 73 -3.77 13.99 -30.23
N LYS A 74 -4.37 13.04 -30.94
CA LYS A 74 -5.16 11.96 -30.32
C LYS A 74 -4.32 11.08 -29.40
N GLU A 75 -3.12 10.70 -29.81
CA GLU A 75 -2.19 9.92 -29.00
C GLU A 75 -1.77 10.68 -27.73
N LEU A 76 -1.42 11.96 -27.87
CA LEU A 76 -1.06 12.81 -26.74
C LEU A 76 -2.23 12.96 -25.76
N LYS A 77 -3.45 13.14 -26.28
CA LYS A 77 -4.66 13.22 -25.45
C LYS A 77 -4.90 11.90 -24.70
N ALA A 78 -4.85 10.76 -25.38
CA ALA A 78 -5.02 9.45 -24.75
C ALA A 78 -3.95 9.19 -23.67
N LYS A 79 -2.71 9.59 -23.91
CA LYS A 79 -1.62 9.50 -22.92
C LYS A 79 -1.91 10.37 -21.69
N ASN A 80 -2.33 11.62 -21.90
CA ASN A 80 -2.69 12.52 -20.81
C ASN A 80 -3.89 12.00 -20.01
N ASP A 81 -4.90 11.44 -20.67
CA ASP A 81 -6.07 10.87 -20.01
C ASP A 81 -5.67 9.69 -19.12
N LEU A 82 -4.82 8.79 -19.62
CA LEU A 82 -4.26 7.69 -18.84
C LEU A 82 -3.40 8.16 -17.66
N GLU A 83 -2.57 9.20 -17.84
CA GLU A 83 -1.78 9.79 -16.76
C GLU A 83 -2.69 10.41 -15.68
N ASN A 84 -3.80 11.04 -16.07
CA ASN A 84 -4.80 11.58 -15.15
C ASN A 84 -5.50 10.47 -14.36
N GLU A 85 -5.95 9.40 -15.02
CA GLU A 85 -6.57 8.25 -14.35
C GLU A 85 -5.64 7.63 -13.29
N ARG A 86 -4.35 7.49 -13.62
CA ARG A 86 -3.33 7.03 -12.66
C ARG A 86 -3.21 7.96 -11.46
N LEU A 87 -3.26 9.28 -11.66
CA LEU A 87 -3.19 10.23 -10.56
C LEU A 87 -4.41 10.20 -9.66
N ILE A 88 -5.61 10.06 -10.23
CA ILE A 88 -6.86 9.92 -9.47
C ILE A 88 -6.82 8.62 -8.66
N TYR A 89 -6.39 7.51 -9.28
CA TYR A 89 -6.25 6.25 -8.58
C TYR A 89 -5.22 6.32 -7.45
N LEU A 90 -4.05 6.91 -7.71
CA LEU A 90 -3.04 7.15 -6.67
C LEU A 90 -3.61 7.98 -5.53
N HIS A 91 -4.28 9.10 -5.84
CA HIS A 91 -4.91 9.98 -4.85
C HIS A 91 -5.88 9.23 -3.94
N TYR A 92 -6.77 8.42 -4.51
CA TYR A 92 -7.67 7.54 -3.76
C TYR A 92 -6.90 6.60 -2.81
N LEU A 93 -5.86 5.93 -3.32
CA LEU A 93 -5.08 4.99 -2.52
C LEU A 93 -4.32 5.69 -1.38
N VAL A 94 -3.73 6.87 -1.64
CA VAL A 94 -3.05 7.69 -0.62
C VAL A 94 -4.03 8.10 0.46
N ARG A 95 -5.18 8.66 0.08
CA ARG A 95 -6.19 9.18 1.00
C ARG A 95 -6.73 8.08 1.89
N SER A 96 -7.02 6.92 1.31
CA SER A 96 -7.40 5.72 2.06
C SER A 96 -6.30 5.25 3.02
N SER A 97 -5.03 5.34 2.62
CA SER A 97 -3.87 4.98 3.45
C SER A 97 -3.67 5.93 4.63
N ILE A 98 -3.89 7.23 4.42
CA ILE A 98 -3.87 8.25 5.48
C ILE A 98 -4.95 7.93 6.52
N TRP A 99 -6.19 7.73 6.08
CA TRP A 99 -7.31 7.40 6.98
C TRP A 99 -7.06 6.10 7.76
N PHE A 100 -6.58 5.05 7.09
CA PHE A 100 -6.18 3.82 7.75
C PHE A 100 -5.11 4.05 8.83
N THR A 101 -4.09 4.87 8.52
CA THR A 101 -2.98 5.14 9.45
C THR A 101 -3.46 5.92 10.68
N GLU A 102 -4.37 6.88 10.51
CA GLU A 102 -5.01 7.61 11.60
C GLU A 102 -5.75 6.67 12.56
N ASP A 103 -6.63 5.82 12.01
CA ASP A 103 -7.36 4.83 12.79
C ASP A 103 -6.43 3.84 13.48
N TYR A 104 -5.35 3.45 12.81
CA TYR A 104 -4.36 2.54 13.39
C TYR A 104 -3.61 3.18 14.57
N ILE A 105 -3.16 4.42 14.44
CA ILE A 105 -2.54 5.19 15.54
C ILE A 105 -3.53 5.33 16.72
N ASN A 106 -4.79 5.64 16.44
CA ASN A 106 -5.82 5.73 17.47
C ASN A 106 -6.00 4.40 18.22
N ASN A 107 -6.01 3.28 17.49
CA ASN A 107 -6.09 1.95 18.07
C ASN A 107 -4.86 1.61 18.93
N LEU A 108 -3.65 1.98 18.50
CA LEU A 108 -2.43 1.81 19.30
C LEU A 108 -2.45 2.66 20.57
N ASN A 109 -2.92 3.89 20.48
CA ASN A 109 -3.05 4.77 21.64
C ASN A 109 -4.10 4.23 22.62
N GLN A 110 -5.22 3.71 22.13
CA GLN A 110 -6.24 3.07 22.96
C GLN A 110 -5.69 1.81 23.63
N PHE A 111 -4.97 0.97 22.88
CA PHE A 111 -4.27 -0.19 23.43
C PHE A 111 -3.34 0.20 24.58
N ASN A 112 -2.51 1.24 24.39
CA ASN A 112 -1.57 1.68 25.42
C ASN A 112 -2.29 2.16 26.69
N ARG A 113 -3.39 2.92 26.55
CA ARG A 113 -4.20 3.35 27.71
C ARG A 113 -4.82 2.17 28.45
N ASP A 114 -5.37 1.19 27.72
CA ASP A 114 -6.00 0.03 28.32
C ASP A 114 -4.96 -0.88 28.99
N PHE A 115 -3.77 -0.97 28.42
CA PHE A 115 -2.63 -1.66 29.02
C PHE A 115 -2.14 -0.96 30.30
N GLU A 116 -2.07 0.38 30.32
CA GLU A 116 -1.70 1.13 31.53
C GLU A 116 -2.67 0.91 32.69
N LYS A 117 -3.97 0.77 32.39
CA LYS A 117 -5.01 0.44 33.39
C LYS A 117 -4.86 -0.98 33.92
N ASN A 118 -4.47 -1.94 33.08
CA ASN A 118 -4.31 -3.34 33.48
C ASN A 118 -3.10 -3.99 32.80
N ARG A 119 -1.92 -3.85 33.41
CA ARG A 119 -0.66 -4.41 32.90
C ARG A 119 -0.60 -5.93 32.87
N SER A 120 -1.51 -6.60 33.59
CA SER A 120 -1.56 -8.06 33.66
C SER A 120 -2.26 -8.71 32.46
N LYS A 121 -2.89 -7.92 31.59
CA LYS A 121 -3.64 -8.39 30.43
C LYS A 121 -3.24 -7.62 29.19
N ILE A 122 -2.91 -8.33 28.11
CA ILE A 122 -2.68 -7.73 26.80
C ILE A 122 -4.04 -7.39 26.18
N PRO A 123 -4.35 -6.12 25.89
CA PRO A 123 -5.58 -5.75 25.18
C PRO A 123 -5.59 -6.32 23.76
N SER A 124 -6.78 -6.50 23.18
CA SER A 124 -6.88 -6.76 21.74
C SER A 124 -6.72 -5.45 20.97
N LEU A 125 -5.96 -5.45 19.88
CA LEU A 125 -6.13 -4.38 18.89
C LEU A 125 -7.52 -4.50 18.26
N LEU A 126 -8.21 -3.37 18.15
CA LEU A 126 -9.44 -3.27 17.39
C LEU A 126 -9.18 -3.69 15.93
N LYS A 127 -10.17 -4.30 15.30
CA LYS A 127 -10.08 -4.62 13.87
C LYS A 127 -9.89 -3.32 13.11
N THR A 128 -8.79 -3.23 12.37
CA THR A 128 -8.54 -2.10 11.49
C THR A 128 -9.42 -2.16 10.25
N PRO A 129 -9.77 -1.00 9.67
CA PRO A 129 -10.51 -0.97 8.42
C PRO A 129 -9.69 -1.59 7.27
N PRO A 130 -10.35 -1.97 6.16
CA PRO A 130 -9.66 -2.42 4.95
C PRO A 130 -8.62 -1.38 4.53
N ASN A 131 -7.38 -1.83 4.31
CA ASN A 131 -6.28 -0.92 3.94
C ASN A 131 -5.97 -1.06 2.45
N ASN A 132 -5.64 0.07 1.82
CA ASN A 132 -5.04 0.12 0.50
C ASN A 132 -3.51 0.29 0.57
N LEU A 133 -2.94 0.23 1.78
CA LEU A 133 -1.51 0.42 2.03
C LEU A 133 -0.68 -0.64 1.30
N GLU A 134 -1.12 -1.90 1.38
CA GLU A 134 -0.49 -3.00 0.65
C GLU A 134 -0.56 -2.81 -0.87
N ARG A 135 -1.62 -2.19 -1.38
CA ARG A 135 -1.77 -1.98 -2.83
C ARG A 135 -0.78 -0.95 -3.34
N VAL A 136 -0.63 0.17 -2.63
CA VAL A 136 0.37 1.19 -2.99
C VAL A 136 1.78 0.63 -2.85
N THR A 137 2.00 -0.16 -1.80
CA THR A 137 3.34 -0.66 -1.51
C THR A 137 3.76 -1.82 -2.42
N ASN A 138 2.85 -2.73 -2.77
CA ASN A 138 3.25 -3.99 -3.40
C ASN A 138 2.55 -4.30 -4.73
N SER A 139 1.45 -3.60 -5.07
CA SER A 139 0.60 -4.00 -6.20
C SER A 139 0.62 -3.05 -7.39
N ILE A 140 0.75 -1.74 -7.16
CA ILE A 140 0.78 -0.77 -8.25
C ILE A 140 2.17 -0.66 -8.86
N ASP A 141 2.22 -0.40 -10.17
CA ASP A 141 3.46 0.02 -10.83
C ASP A 141 3.77 1.47 -10.43
N ARG A 142 4.65 1.61 -9.43
CA ARG A 142 5.03 2.92 -8.89
C ARG A 142 5.77 3.80 -9.89
N GLU A 143 6.45 3.21 -10.88
CA GLU A 143 7.20 3.95 -11.90
C GLU A 143 6.22 4.68 -12.83
N LEU A 144 5.16 3.99 -13.27
CA LEU A 144 4.12 4.61 -14.10
C LEU A 144 3.40 5.77 -13.38
N HIS A 145 3.13 5.60 -12.08
CA HIS A 145 2.52 6.65 -11.26
C HIS A 145 3.50 7.79 -10.94
N PHE A 146 4.79 7.48 -10.79
CA PHE A 146 5.86 8.47 -10.66
C PHE A 146 5.95 9.38 -11.87
N HIS A 147 5.94 8.81 -13.07
CA HIS A 147 5.98 9.59 -14.30
C HIS A 147 4.72 10.45 -14.48
N ALA A 148 3.53 9.87 -14.25
CA ALA A 148 2.28 10.63 -14.30
C ALA A 148 2.31 11.83 -13.33
N TYR A 149 2.80 11.63 -12.11
CA TYR A 149 2.95 12.70 -11.12
C TYR A 149 3.93 13.76 -11.60
N LYS A 150 5.13 13.35 -12.00
CA LYS A 150 6.21 14.26 -12.39
C LYS A 150 5.82 15.13 -13.60
N ASN A 151 5.02 14.60 -14.52
CA ASN A 151 4.58 15.33 -15.71
C ASN A 151 3.54 16.41 -15.39
N HIS A 152 2.75 16.24 -14.32
CA HIS A 152 1.61 17.11 -14.02
C HIS A 152 1.78 17.97 -12.77
N ILE A 153 2.55 17.50 -11.79
CA ILE A 153 2.70 18.11 -10.47
C ILE A 153 4.18 18.44 -10.26
N PRO A 154 4.54 19.72 -10.11
CA PRO A 154 5.93 20.11 -9.91
C PRO A 154 6.45 19.64 -8.54
N GLY A 155 7.69 19.15 -8.51
CA GLY A 155 8.41 18.77 -7.30
C GLY A 155 8.81 17.29 -7.23
N HIS A 156 9.33 16.89 -6.06
CA HIS A 156 9.84 15.53 -5.80
C HIS A 156 9.10 14.80 -4.66
N GLY A 157 7.95 15.32 -4.23
CA GLY A 157 7.21 14.81 -3.08
C GLY A 157 6.74 13.36 -3.22
N ILE A 158 6.57 12.86 -4.45
CA ILE A 158 6.08 11.49 -4.67
C ILE A 158 7.04 10.41 -4.16
N LEU A 159 8.37 10.64 -4.19
CA LEU A 159 9.31 9.65 -3.63
C LEU A 159 9.17 9.56 -2.12
N ARG A 160 9.00 10.71 -1.46
CA ARG A 160 8.80 10.77 -0.01
C ARG A 160 7.47 10.16 0.39
N PHE A 161 6.43 10.37 -0.40
CA PHE A 161 5.14 9.68 -0.27
C PHE A 161 5.32 8.15 -0.21
N TYR A 162 6.00 7.57 -1.20
CA TYR A 162 6.23 6.13 -1.23
C TYR A 162 7.08 5.65 -0.05
N SER A 163 8.14 6.37 0.30
CA SER A 163 8.98 6.02 1.45
C SER A 163 8.21 6.03 2.77
N SER A 164 7.34 7.02 3.00
CA SER A 164 6.50 7.07 4.20
C SER A 164 5.51 5.91 4.25
N LEU A 165 4.88 5.56 3.13
CA LEU A 165 3.97 4.41 3.09
C LEU A 165 4.68 3.08 3.31
N ASP A 166 5.87 2.89 2.73
CA ASP A 166 6.70 1.70 2.95
C ASP A 166 7.07 1.55 4.42
N TYR A 167 7.44 2.66 5.06
CA TYR A 167 7.75 2.67 6.48
C TYR A 167 6.51 2.30 7.32
N ILE A 168 5.36 2.93 7.06
CA ILE A 168 4.11 2.66 7.79
C ILE A 168 3.72 1.19 7.67
N GLU A 169 3.78 0.62 6.46
CA GLU A 169 3.45 -0.79 6.23
C GLU A 169 4.44 -1.72 6.94
N GLY A 170 5.74 -1.41 6.87
CA GLY A 170 6.78 -2.14 7.58
C GLY A 170 6.54 -2.17 9.10
N VAL A 171 6.25 -1.02 9.70
CA VAL A 171 5.95 -0.90 11.14
C VAL A 171 4.67 -1.65 11.50
N ARG A 172 3.60 -1.53 10.70
CA ARG A 172 2.35 -2.28 10.90
C ARG A 172 2.62 -3.79 10.96
N LEU A 173 3.34 -4.33 9.98
CA LEU A 173 3.69 -5.75 9.92
C LEU A 173 4.54 -6.21 11.11
N VAL A 174 5.40 -5.35 11.65
CA VAL A 174 6.21 -5.65 12.85
C VAL A 174 5.34 -5.66 14.10
N ILE A 175 4.42 -4.70 14.26
CA ILE A 175 3.47 -4.67 15.36
C ILE A 175 2.59 -5.92 15.35
N ASP A 176 1.96 -6.24 14.21
CA ASP A 176 1.07 -7.39 14.08
C ASP A 176 1.78 -8.69 14.45
N ARG A 177 3.01 -8.88 13.99
CA ARG A 177 3.84 -10.04 14.36
C ARG A 177 4.18 -10.06 15.84
N SER A 178 4.50 -8.91 16.43
CA SER A 178 4.86 -8.79 17.84
C SER A 178 3.69 -9.14 18.75
N ILE A 179 2.48 -8.65 18.43
CA ILE A 179 1.26 -8.93 19.18
C ILE A 179 0.85 -10.39 19.03
N ARG A 180 0.92 -10.97 17.83
CA ARG A 180 0.65 -12.41 17.66
C ARG A 180 1.61 -13.27 18.46
N LYS A 181 2.91 -12.94 18.45
CA LYS A 181 3.93 -13.66 19.24
C LYS A 181 3.66 -13.51 20.73
N ALA A 182 3.30 -12.31 21.17
CA ALA A 182 2.94 -12.02 22.54
C ALA A 182 1.74 -12.83 23.02
N ASN A 183 0.63 -12.81 22.27
CA ASN A 183 -0.59 -13.54 22.63
C ASN A 183 -0.32 -15.04 22.72
N LYS A 184 0.51 -15.60 21.83
CA LYS A 184 0.93 -17.01 21.91
C LYS A 184 1.71 -17.31 23.19
N LEU A 185 2.63 -16.43 23.58
CA LEU A 185 3.40 -16.58 24.82
C LEU A 185 2.52 -16.39 26.06
N GLU A 186 1.60 -15.43 26.01
CA GLU A 186 0.65 -15.16 27.08
C GLU A 186 -0.27 -16.36 27.33
N ILE A 187 -0.84 -16.95 26.28
CA ILE A 187 -1.65 -18.17 26.37
C ILE A 187 -0.83 -19.30 27.01
N LYS A 188 0.36 -19.59 26.47
CA LYS A 188 1.23 -20.64 26.99
C LYS A 188 1.57 -20.45 28.47
N ASN A 189 1.95 -19.23 28.86
CA ASN A 189 2.32 -18.92 30.23
C ASN A 189 1.10 -18.90 31.17
N LYS A 190 -0.09 -18.53 30.68
CA LYS A 190 -1.35 -18.61 31.44
C LYS A 190 -1.73 -20.07 31.73
N ASP A 191 -1.57 -20.95 30.75
CA ASP A 191 -1.81 -22.38 30.93
C ASP A 191 -0.83 -22.95 31.97
N GLU A 192 0.47 -22.63 31.86
CA GLU A 192 1.48 -23.02 32.84
C GLU A 192 1.19 -22.45 34.25
N PHE A 193 0.72 -21.20 34.34
CA PHE A 193 0.33 -20.58 35.61
C PHE A 193 -0.85 -21.32 36.24
N ARG A 194 -1.89 -21.63 35.46
CA ARG A 194 -3.05 -22.40 35.88
C ARG A 194 -2.67 -23.80 36.38
N ASP A 195 -1.83 -24.51 35.62
CA ASP A 195 -1.36 -25.85 36.00
C ASP A 195 -0.62 -25.84 37.33
N ASN A 196 0.18 -24.79 37.59
CA ASN A 196 0.88 -24.65 38.85
C ASN A 196 -0.07 -24.30 40.02
N ILE A 197 -1.14 -23.53 39.78
CA ILE A 197 -2.19 -23.32 40.79
C ILE A 197 -2.86 -24.65 41.17
N GLU A 198 -3.23 -25.47 40.17
CA GLU A 198 -3.85 -26.77 40.44
C GLU A 198 -2.91 -27.71 41.20
N LYS A 199 -1.61 -27.68 40.90
CA LYS A 199 -0.59 -28.42 41.68
C LYS A 199 -0.52 -27.96 43.13
N LEU A 200 -0.57 -26.65 43.40
CA LEU A 200 -0.61 -26.15 44.77
C LEU A 200 -1.83 -26.66 45.53
N LYS A 201 -3.01 -26.66 44.91
CA LYS A 201 -4.23 -27.18 45.54
C LYS A 201 -4.09 -28.66 45.92
N LEU A 202 -3.55 -29.48 45.02
CA LEU A 202 -3.33 -30.91 45.27
C LEU A 202 -2.31 -31.16 46.39
N LEU A 203 -1.24 -30.37 46.42
CA LEU A 203 -0.23 -30.47 47.48
C LEU A 203 -0.79 -30.06 48.84
N ASN A 204 -1.68 -29.07 48.88
CA ASN A 204 -2.37 -28.69 50.12
C ASN A 204 -3.15 -29.86 50.72
N ILE A 205 -3.95 -30.53 49.90
CA ILE A 205 -4.80 -31.66 50.35
C ILE A 205 -3.93 -32.73 50.99
N LYS A 206 -2.83 -33.11 50.33
CA LYS A 206 -1.88 -34.09 50.86
C LYS A 206 -1.19 -33.64 52.14
N TYR A 207 -0.84 -32.36 52.23
CA TYR A 207 -0.20 -31.81 53.43
C TYR A 207 -1.13 -31.89 54.63
N LEU A 208 -2.40 -31.50 54.47
CA LEU A 208 -3.43 -31.57 55.52
C LEU A 208 -3.62 -33.01 56.02
N GLU A 209 -3.74 -33.97 55.08
CA GLU A 209 -3.87 -35.40 55.40
C GLU A 209 -2.68 -35.97 56.17
N GLU A 210 -1.44 -35.56 55.85
CA GLU A 210 -0.23 -36.00 56.57
C GLU A 210 -0.05 -35.32 57.94
N SER A 211 -0.45 -34.05 58.07
CA SER A 211 -0.32 -33.29 59.31
C SER A 211 -1.30 -33.71 60.40
N GLU A 212 -2.51 -34.18 60.03
CA GLU A 212 -3.44 -34.80 60.99
C GLU A 212 -2.85 -36.05 61.66
N LEU A 213 -1.79 -36.63 61.09
CA LEU A 213 -1.14 -37.85 61.57
C LEU A 213 0.10 -37.61 62.45
N GLN A 214 0.57 -36.36 62.64
CA GLN A 214 1.79 -36.08 63.43
C GLN A 214 1.52 -35.08 64.57
N GLU A 215 1.49 -35.59 65.80
CA GLU A 215 1.46 -34.77 67.01
C GLU A 215 2.83 -34.07 67.24
N PHE A 216 2.77 -32.78 67.53
CA PHE A 216 3.80 -31.88 68.08
C PHE A 216 4.66 -31.03 67.11
N SER A 217 4.65 -29.72 67.43
CA SER A 217 5.52 -28.61 66.99
C SER A 217 5.31 -27.99 65.61
N PHE A 218 4.21 -28.30 64.93
CA PHE A 218 3.90 -27.77 63.60
C PHE A 218 2.84 -26.66 63.56
N ASP A 219 2.22 -26.32 64.68
CA ASP A 219 1.03 -25.44 64.72
C ASP A 219 1.24 -24.10 64.00
N ASP A 220 2.35 -23.40 64.24
CA ASP A 220 2.62 -22.12 63.58
C ASP A 220 2.81 -22.25 62.04
N VAL A 221 3.46 -23.33 61.59
CA VAL A 221 3.70 -23.60 60.16
C VAL A 221 2.40 -24.05 59.49
N PHE A 222 1.62 -24.87 60.19
CA PHE A 222 0.32 -25.34 59.75
C PHE A 222 -0.66 -24.19 59.58
N ASP A 223 -0.80 -23.32 60.60
CA ASP A 223 -1.66 -22.14 60.57
C ASP A 223 -1.26 -21.19 59.41
N MET A 224 0.04 -21.01 59.17
CA MET A 224 0.53 -20.22 58.04
C MET A 224 0.14 -20.86 56.69
N VAL A 225 0.28 -22.18 56.54
CA VAL A 225 -0.09 -22.89 55.30
C VAL A 225 -1.60 -22.84 55.07
N GLU A 226 -2.41 -23.05 56.11
CA GLU A 226 -3.87 -22.94 56.04
C GLU A 226 -4.30 -21.53 55.63
N GLN A 227 -3.72 -20.50 56.24
CA GLN A 227 -4.02 -19.11 55.91
C GLN A 227 -3.68 -18.79 54.44
N ILE A 228 -2.51 -19.22 53.97
CA ILE A 228 -2.09 -19.05 52.57
C ILE A 228 -3.10 -19.70 51.60
N MET A 229 -3.63 -20.87 51.96
CA MET A 229 -4.54 -21.64 51.12
C MET A 229 -5.98 -21.13 51.17
N SER A 230 -6.39 -20.60 52.32
CA SER A 230 -7.60 -19.80 52.47
C SER A 230 -7.53 -18.57 51.55
N ASP A 231 -6.40 -17.85 51.55
CA ASP A 231 -6.17 -16.71 50.65
C ASP A 231 -6.23 -17.11 49.18
N LEU A 232 -5.59 -18.22 48.78
CA LEU A 232 -5.70 -18.76 47.42
C LEU A 232 -7.16 -19.02 47.05
N THR A 233 -7.93 -19.67 47.93
CA THR A 233 -9.34 -19.98 47.71
C THR A 233 -10.18 -18.73 47.56
N ASN A 234 -9.95 -17.72 48.40
CA ASN A 234 -10.66 -16.44 48.37
C ASN A 234 -10.37 -15.67 47.07
N ILE A 235 -9.11 -15.65 46.62
CA ILE A 235 -8.72 -15.04 45.35
C ILE A 235 -9.44 -15.72 44.18
N LEU A 236 -9.45 -17.05 44.16
CA LEU A 236 -10.10 -17.83 43.09
C LEU A 236 -11.63 -17.66 43.08
N LYS A 237 -12.27 -17.55 44.26
CA LYS A 237 -13.72 -17.28 44.38
C LYS A 237 -14.12 -15.89 43.92
N ALA A 238 -13.25 -14.90 44.08
CA ALA A 238 -13.50 -13.51 43.67
C ALA A 238 -13.50 -13.30 42.14
N ASN A 239 -13.44 -14.38 41.35
CA ASN A 239 -13.52 -14.39 39.88
C ASN A 239 -12.45 -13.56 39.15
N ASN A 240 -11.39 -13.17 39.85
CA ASN A 240 -10.26 -12.50 39.26
C ASN A 240 -9.09 -13.49 39.20
N SER A 241 -8.70 -13.86 37.97
CA SER A 241 -7.39 -14.40 37.65
C SER A 241 -6.29 -13.35 37.89
N ASP A 242 -6.28 -12.76 39.09
CA ASP A 242 -5.32 -11.76 39.51
C ASP A 242 -4.04 -12.51 39.89
N HIS A 243 -3.21 -12.72 38.87
CA HIS A 243 -1.92 -13.39 39.04
C HIS A 243 -1.07 -12.67 40.08
N GLN A 244 -1.17 -11.35 40.20
CA GLN A 244 -0.40 -10.58 41.16
C GLN A 244 -0.86 -10.84 42.59
N ALA A 245 -2.18 -10.92 42.83
CA ALA A 245 -2.71 -11.32 44.13
C ALA A 245 -2.21 -12.72 44.52
N ILE A 246 -2.19 -13.67 43.59
CA ILE A 246 -1.67 -15.02 43.83
C ILE A 246 -0.17 -14.98 44.14
N ILE A 247 0.62 -14.17 43.42
CA ILE A 247 2.05 -14.02 43.73
C ILE A 247 2.27 -13.43 45.12
N ASN A 248 1.53 -12.39 45.47
CA ASN A 248 1.75 -11.64 46.71
C ASN A 248 1.22 -12.36 47.95
N LYS A 249 0.06 -13.02 47.85
CA LYS A 249 -0.62 -13.64 49.00
C LYS A 249 -0.40 -15.14 49.11
N VAL A 250 0.09 -15.79 48.05
CA VAL A 250 0.26 -17.25 48.04
C VAL A 250 1.70 -17.63 47.74
N ALA A 251 2.22 -17.30 46.55
CA ALA A 251 3.54 -17.78 46.16
C ALA A 251 4.66 -17.19 47.03
N THR A 252 4.62 -15.89 47.34
CA THR A 252 5.65 -15.22 48.14
C THR A 252 5.66 -15.73 49.59
N PRO A 253 4.51 -15.83 50.29
CA PRO A 253 4.46 -16.45 51.62
C PRO A 253 4.96 -17.89 51.67
N ILE A 254 4.64 -18.73 50.67
CA ILE A 254 5.18 -20.11 50.61
C ILE A 254 6.71 -20.10 50.47
N ILE A 255 7.24 -19.20 49.65
CA ILE A 255 8.68 -19.03 49.47
C ILE A 255 9.33 -18.59 50.78
N ASP A 256 8.77 -17.59 51.44
CA ASP A 256 9.30 -17.03 52.68
C ASP A 256 9.23 -18.05 53.82
N LEU A 257 8.13 -18.80 53.94
CA LEU A 257 7.98 -19.90 54.89
C LEU A 257 9.12 -20.93 54.73
N TYR A 258 9.36 -21.40 53.51
CA TYR A 258 10.42 -22.38 53.24
C TYR A 258 11.83 -21.85 53.52
N LEU A 259 12.05 -20.54 53.34
CA LEU A 259 13.35 -19.92 53.57
C LEU A 259 13.63 -19.63 55.05
N ASN A 260 12.59 -19.38 55.84
CA ASN A 260 12.69 -18.98 57.25
C ASN A 260 12.63 -20.14 58.25
N VAL A 261 12.13 -21.31 57.84
CA VAL A 261 12.06 -22.51 58.70
C VAL A 261 13.37 -23.31 58.62
N GLU A 262 13.86 -23.82 59.75
CA GLU A 262 14.98 -24.75 59.77
C GLU A 262 14.67 -25.98 58.91
N LYS A 263 15.44 -26.17 57.83
CA LYS A 263 15.17 -27.19 56.78
C LYS A 263 15.16 -28.63 57.30
N LYS A 264 15.68 -28.89 58.50
CA LYS A 264 15.68 -30.19 59.16
C LYS A 264 14.32 -30.43 59.80
N GLY A 265 13.34 -30.89 59.02
CA GLY A 265 12.01 -31.25 59.54
C GLY A 265 10.86 -30.98 58.58
N LEU A 266 11.08 -30.19 57.53
CA LEU A 266 10.03 -29.90 56.55
C LEU A 266 9.63 -31.15 55.75
N SER A 267 8.33 -31.39 55.64
CA SER A 267 7.77 -32.47 54.83
C SER A 267 8.13 -32.28 53.34
N ASN A 268 8.12 -33.40 52.59
CA ASN A 268 8.32 -33.35 51.14
C ASN A 268 7.26 -32.46 50.45
N ASN A 269 6.04 -32.40 51.00
CA ASN A 269 4.96 -31.56 50.49
C ASN A 269 5.30 -30.07 50.56
N ILE A 270 5.85 -29.57 51.68
CA ILE A 270 6.25 -28.15 51.78
C ILE A 270 7.37 -27.82 50.77
N ARG A 271 8.31 -28.75 50.55
CA ARG A 271 9.36 -28.59 49.53
C ARG A 271 8.77 -28.54 48.11
N GLU A 272 7.79 -29.38 47.81
CA GLU A 272 7.11 -29.34 46.51
C GLU A 272 6.29 -28.06 46.33
N MET A 273 5.59 -27.59 47.38
CA MET A 273 4.88 -26.31 47.36
C MET A 273 5.83 -25.15 47.08
N PHE A 274 7.00 -25.12 47.73
CA PHE A 274 8.06 -24.16 47.45
C PHE A 274 8.49 -24.16 45.98
N ASN A 275 8.71 -25.35 45.41
CA ASN A 275 9.10 -25.48 44.00
C ASN A 275 8.01 -24.95 43.06
N VAL A 276 6.74 -25.21 43.35
CA VAL A 276 5.61 -24.71 42.56
C VAL A 276 5.45 -23.20 42.71
N ALA A 277 5.59 -22.66 43.93
CA ALA A 277 5.55 -21.22 44.19
C ALA A 277 6.68 -20.48 43.44
N CYS A 278 7.90 -21.03 43.41
CA CYS A 278 9.00 -20.50 42.60
C CYS A 278 8.65 -20.49 41.10
N LYS A 279 8.02 -21.54 40.59
CA LYS A 279 7.57 -21.61 39.18
C LYS A 279 6.48 -20.57 38.88
N LEU A 280 5.52 -20.37 39.77
CA LEU A 280 4.49 -19.32 39.65
C LEU A 280 5.15 -17.94 39.56
N LYS A 281 6.05 -17.61 40.49
CA LYS A 281 6.76 -16.33 40.50
C LYS A 281 7.55 -16.11 39.21
N LYS A 282 8.28 -17.14 38.74
CA LYS A 282 9.02 -17.09 37.47
C LYS A 282 8.09 -16.86 36.28
N THR A 283 6.95 -17.55 36.23
CA THR A 283 5.97 -17.43 35.14
C THR A 283 5.34 -16.03 35.11
N ASN A 284 5.01 -15.47 36.29
CA ASN A 284 4.49 -14.11 36.39
C ASN A 284 5.50 -13.06 35.90
N ILE A 285 6.78 -13.19 36.31
CA ILE A 285 7.85 -12.29 35.83
C ILE A 285 7.98 -12.35 34.30
N LEU A 286 7.87 -13.54 33.70
CA LEU A 286 7.90 -13.71 32.24
C LEU A 286 6.70 -13.05 31.56
N LEU A 287 5.49 -13.21 32.11
CA LEU A 287 4.28 -12.54 31.62
C LEU A 287 4.40 -11.02 31.66
N GLU A 288 4.86 -10.47 32.78
CA GLU A 288 5.10 -9.03 32.94
C GLU A 288 6.17 -8.52 31.98
N SER A 289 7.29 -9.25 31.84
CA SER A 289 8.39 -8.87 30.96
C SER A 289 7.95 -8.79 29.50
N VAL A 290 7.22 -9.80 29.01
CA VAL A 290 6.66 -9.81 27.65
C VAL A 290 5.71 -8.63 27.45
N SER A 291 4.78 -8.45 28.39
CA SER A 291 3.77 -7.39 28.37
C SER A 291 4.40 -5.99 28.34
N ASN A 292 5.36 -5.73 29.23
CA ASN A 292 6.07 -4.45 29.30
C ASN A 292 6.87 -4.17 28.03
N LYS A 293 7.55 -5.17 27.46
CA LYS A 293 8.31 -5.01 26.22
C LYS A 293 7.42 -4.61 25.05
N ILE A 294 6.23 -5.19 24.96
CA ILE A 294 5.26 -4.85 23.91
C ILE A 294 4.78 -3.42 24.12
N ALA A 295 4.38 -3.04 25.33
CA ALA A 295 3.89 -1.70 25.61
C ALA A 295 4.90 -0.61 25.25
N ILE A 296 6.18 -0.79 25.63
CA ILE A 296 7.26 0.13 25.27
C ILE A 296 7.39 0.26 23.74
N ASN A 297 7.45 -0.88 23.05
CA ASN A 297 7.60 -0.89 21.59
C ASN A 297 6.39 -0.25 20.89
N LEU A 298 5.17 -0.56 21.31
CA LEU A 298 3.96 -0.02 20.70
C LEU A 298 3.81 1.48 20.93
N LYS A 299 4.24 1.99 22.08
CA LYS A 299 4.30 3.43 22.33
C LYS A 299 5.26 4.11 21.35
N GLN A 300 6.48 3.60 21.22
CA GLN A 300 7.46 4.13 20.26
C GLN A 300 6.94 4.08 18.82
N TYR A 301 6.36 2.95 18.40
CA TYR A 301 5.80 2.85 17.05
C TYR A 301 4.63 3.81 16.82
N SER A 302 3.78 4.06 17.83
CA SER A 302 2.71 5.06 17.70
C SER A 302 3.26 6.47 17.44
N GLU A 303 4.33 6.84 18.15
CA GLU A 303 5.02 8.12 17.97
C GLU A 303 5.66 8.21 16.56
N ASP A 304 6.38 7.18 16.14
CA ASP A 304 7.01 7.11 14.82
C ASP A 304 5.97 7.18 13.69
N LEU A 305 4.87 6.43 13.81
CA LEU A 305 3.77 6.45 12.84
C LEU A 305 3.10 7.83 12.77
N THR A 306 2.97 8.54 13.90
CA THR A 306 2.43 9.90 13.94
C THR A 306 3.31 10.87 13.14
N ILE A 307 4.63 10.78 13.31
CA ILE A 307 5.59 11.60 12.55
C ILE A 307 5.46 11.30 11.04
N GLN A 308 5.42 10.02 10.68
CA GLN A 308 5.30 9.62 9.27
C GLN A 308 3.96 10.00 8.66
N LEU A 309 2.87 9.97 9.41
CA LEU A 309 1.56 10.42 8.96
C LEU A 309 1.57 11.93 8.67
N ILE A 310 2.22 12.73 9.52
CA ILE A 310 2.37 14.18 9.29
C ILE A 310 3.16 14.43 7.99
N ASN A 311 4.29 13.75 7.82
CA ASN A 311 5.10 13.84 6.61
C ASN A 311 4.29 13.44 5.36
N LEU A 312 3.58 12.32 5.45
CA LEU A 312 2.73 11.80 4.38
C LEU A 312 1.66 12.82 3.98
N LYS A 313 0.95 13.41 4.95
CA LYS A 313 -0.07 14.44 4.71
C LYS A 313 0.52 15.67 4.04
N ASN A 314 1.68 16.14 4.51
CA ASN A 314 2.34 17.31 3.94
C ASN A 314 2.72 17.10 2.46
N GLU A 315 3.33 15.95 2.16
CA GLU A 315 3.73 15.61 0.78
C GLU A 315 2.51 15.30 -0.11
N PHE A 316 1.41 14.81 0.46
CA PHE A 316 0.15 14.54 -0.24
C PHE A 316 -0.59 15.80 -0.70
N GLN A 317 -0.39 16.95 -0.03
CA GLN A 317 -1.11 18.20 -0.36
C GLN A 317 -1.01 18.61 -1.84
N ALA A 318 0.15 18.40 -2.46
CA ALA A 318 0.34 18.75 -3.86
C ALA A 318 -0.53 17.89 -4.80
N LEU A 319 -0.64 16.58 -4.52
CA LEU A 319 -1.51 15.67 -5.25
C LEU A 319 -2.98 15.98 -4.99
N ASP A 320 -3.34 16.23 -3.74
CA ASP A 320 -4.70 16.56 -3.32
C ASP A 320 -5.19 17.85 -4.00
N ASN A 321 -4.40 18.91 -3.95
CA ASN A 321 -4.70 20.18 -4.61
C ASN A 321 -4.84 20.04 -6.13
N TYR A 322 -3.97 19.24 -6.76
CA TYR A 322 -4.05 18.97 -8.19
C TYR A 322 -5.35 18.23 -8.55
N CYS A 323 -5.67 17.16 -7.83
CA CYS A 323 -6.86 16.35 -8.09
C CYS A 323 -8.15 17.13 -7.82
N ASN A 324 -8.25 17.84 -6.69
CA ASN A 324 -9.42 18.66 -6.35
C ASN A 324 -9.65 19.80 -7.36
N ARG A 325 -8.58 20.38 -7.92
CA ARG A 325 -8.70 21.44 -8.93
C ARG A 325 -9.06 20.90 -10.31
N LYS A 326 -8.48 19.76 -10.72
CA LYS A 326 -8.61 19.22 -12.07
C LYS A 326 -9.80 18.27 -12.24
N PHE A 327 -10.20 17.59 -11.16
CA PHE A 327 -11.23 16.54 -11.15
C PHE A 327 -12.17 16.68 -9.93
N PRO A 328 -12.86 17.83 -9.75
CA PRO A 328 -13.62 18.13 -8.54
C PRO A 328 -14.75 17.13 -8.23
N ASP A 329 -15.31 16.48 -9.25
CA ASP A 329 -16.41 15.52 -9.09
C ASP A 329 -15.93 14.09 -8.76
N GLN A 330 -14.61 13.84 -8.76
CA GLN A 330 -14.00 12.51 -8.61
C GLN A 330 -13.03 12.41 -7.42
N SER A 331 -12.77 13.52 -6.73
CA SER A 331 -11.71 13.69 -5.71
C SER A 331 -12.20 13.65 -4.26
#